data_AF-K8NWP7-F1
#
_entry.id   AF-K8NWP7-F1
#
_cell.length_a   1.000
_cell.length_b   1.000
_cell.length_c   1.000
_cell.angle_alpha   90.00
_cell.angle_beta   90.00
_cell.angle_gamma   90.00
#
_symmetry.space_group_name_H-M   'P 1'
#
loop_
_entity.id
_entity.type
_entity.pdbx_description
1 polymer ?
#
loop_
_entity_poly.entity_id
_entity_poly.type
_entity_poly.pdbx_seq_one_letter_code
_entity_poly.pdbx_strand_id
1 'polypeptide(L)'
;MSTAPEQQSSSAGVIVRELPIINKRGLHARASAKFVQTAEKFDAELTVTRNGESVGGTSIMGLMMLSAGIGTTITVAAKGREAQAAMDAITELLANKFGEEDAG
;
A
#
# COMPACT_ATOMS: atom_id res chain seq x y z
N MET A 1 -6.35 -30.67 -31.41
CA MET A 1 -4.99 -30.52 -30.87
C MET A 1 -4.93 -29.20 -30.10
N SER A 2 -4.33 -29.26 -28.91
CA SER A 2 -3.79 -28.11 -28.14
C SER A 2 -4.81 -27.21 -27.44
N THR A 3 -5.30 -27.64 -26.27
CA THR A 3 -4.80 -27.30 -24.90
C THR A 3 -5.38 -25.99 -24.37
N ALA A 4 -6.33 -26.14 -23.43
CA ALA A 4 -6.71 -25.12 -22.47
C ALA A 4 -5.50 -24.68 -21.63
N PRO A 5 -5.48 -23.45 -21.10
CA PRO A 5 -4.98 -23.22 -19.77
C PRO A 5 -6.12 -23.49 -18.79
N GLU A 6 -6.05 -24.63 -18.14
CA GLU A 6 -6.73 -24.87 -16.88
C GLU A 6 -5.96 -24.11 -15.78
N GLN A 7 -6.69 -23.72 -14.73
CA GLN A 7 -6.23 -23.24 -13.42
C GLN A 7 -6.16 -21.72 -13.20
N GLN A 8 -7.13 -21.21 -12.44
CA GLN A 8 -6.78 -20.65 -11.13
C GLN A 8 -7.93 -20.81 -10.12
N SER A 9 -8.05 -22.03 -9.58
CA SER A 9 -8.76 -22.26 -8.33
C SER A 9 -7.97 -21.62 -7.19
N SER A 10 -8.64 -20.72 -6.46
CA SER A 10 -8.29 -20.10 -5.18
C SER A 10 -6.92 -20.42 -4.57
N SER A 11 -5.99 -19.48 -4.76
CA SER A 11 -5.00 -19.13 -3.74
C SER A 11 -5.12 -17.62 -3.59
N ALA A 12 -5.37 -17.10 -2.40
CA ALA A 12 -5.35 -15.65 -2.15
C ALA A 12 -3.90 -15.18 -2.37
N GLY A 13 -3.56 -14.90 -3.63
CA GLY A 13 -2.24 -14.49 -4.06
C GLY A 13 -1.85 -13.18 -3.42
N VAL A 14 -0.56 -13.04 -3.10
CA VAL A 14 -0.03 -11.76 -2.66
C VAL A 14 -0.07 -10.81 -3.85
N ILE A 15 -0.76 -9.69 -3.71
CA ILE A 15 -0.80 -8.61 -4.69
C ILE A 15 0.32 -7.64 -4.33
N VAL A 16 1.18 -7.31 -5.29
CA VAL A 16 2.28 -6.38 -5.09
C VAL A 16 2.14 -5.22 -6.07
N ARG A 17 2.25 -3.99 -5.58
CA ARG A 17 2.28 -2.78 -6.42
C ARG A 17 3.36 -1.82 -5.95
N GLU A 18 4.00 -1.18 -6.92
CA GLU A 18 4.87 -0.04 -6.69
C GLU A 18 4.05 1.23 -6.77
N LEU A 19 4.07 2.04 -5.70
CA LEU A 19 3.26 3.23 -5.57
C LEU A 19 4.16 4.46 -5.32
N PRO A 20 4.08 5.50 -6.16
CA PRO A 20 4.86 6.71 -5.96
C PRO A 20 4.28 7.56 -4.84
N ILE A 21 5.16 8.12 -4.02
CA ILE A 21 4.83 9.11 -2.99
C ILE A 21 4.83 10.49 -3.65
N ILE A 22 3.64 11.01 -3.93
CA ILE A 22 3.44 12.29 -4.63
C ILE A 22 3.01 13.44 -3.73
N ASN A 23 2.83 13.16 -2.44
CA ASN A 23 2.37 14.12 -1.45
C ASN A 23 3.57 14.87 -0.83
N LYS A 24 3.45 16.19 -0.57
CA LYS A 24 4.59 17.08 -0.26
C LYS A 24 5.41 16.60 0.94
N ARG A 25 4.76 16.00 1.95
CA ARG A 25 5.38 15.63 3.22
C ARG A 25 5.72 14.13 3.36
N GLY A 26 5.47 13.33 2.31
CA GLY A 26 5.70 11.88 2.35
C GLY A 26 4.89 11.12 3.42
N LEU A 27 5.38 9.96 3.88
CA LEU A 27 4.78 9.14 4.96
C LEU A 27 5.04 9.74 6.36
N HIS A 28 4.63 10.99 6.56
CA HIS A 28 4.61 11.65 7.87
C HIS A 28 3.44 11.14 8.74
N ALA A 29 3.41 11.52 10.02
CA ALA A 29 2.44 11.01 11.01
C ALA A 29 0.97 10.99 10.53
N ARG A 30 0.47 12.07 9.90
CA ARG A 30 -0.92 12.13 9.40
C ARG A 30 -1.15 11.22 8.19
N ALA A 31 -0.22 11.18 7.23
CA ALA A 31 -0.30 10.28 6.08
C ALA A 31 -0.22 8.81 6.53
N SER A 32 0.72 8.47 7.41
CA SER A 32 0.86 7.13 7.98
C SER A 32 -0.37 6.72 8.78
N ALA A 33 -0.96 7.61 9.59
CA ALA A 33 -2.20 7.33 10.29
C ALA A 33 -3.36 7.06 9.32
N LYS A 34 -3.49 7.81 8.22
CA LYS A 34 -4.51 7.55 7.19
C LYS A 34 -4.27 6.22 6.47
N PHE A 35 -3.00 5.89 6.19
CA PHE A 35 -2.64 4.60 5.60
C PHE A 35 -3.08 3.45 6.50
N VAL A 36 -2.71 3.49 7.79
CA VAL A 36 -3.08 2.47 8.78
C VAL A 36 -4.58 2.36 8.92
N GLN A 37 -5.29 3.48 9.10
CA GLN A 37 -6.75 3.48 9.19
C GLN A 37 -7.44 2.91 7.94
N THR A 38 -6.85 3.07 6.75
CA THR A 38 -7.38 2.46 5.54
C THR A 38 -7.07 0.97 5.50
N ALA A 39 -5.84 0.57 5.84
CA ALA A 39 -5.41 -0.83 5.89
C ALA A 39 -6.28 -1.67 6.85
N GLU A 40 -6.59 -1.12 8.03
CA GLU A 40 -7.36 -1.80 9.08
C GLU A 40 -8.84 -2.04 8.72
N LYS A 41 -9.33 -1.46 7.62
CA LYS A 41 -10.72 -1.67 7.15
C LYS A 41 -10.92 -2.99 6.41
N PHE A 42 -9.85 -3.69 6.07
CA PHE A 42 -9.87 -4.87 5.22
C PHE A 42 -9.27 -6.07 5.93
N ASP A 43 -9.81 -7.26 5.68
CA ASP A 43 -9.22 -8.56 6.03
C ASP A 43 -8.04 -8.87 5.07
N ALA A 44 -6.99 -8.06 5.20
CA ALA A 44 -5.76 -8.15 4.43
C ALA A 44 -4.54 -7.71 5.25
N GLU A 45 -3.49 -8.52 5.22
CA GLU A 45 -2.17 -8.16 5.70
C GLU A 45 -1.46 -7.31 4.64
N LEU A 46 -1.08 -6.09 5.02
CA LEU A 46 -0.28 -5.19 4.18
C LEU A 46 1.16 -5.15 4.67
N THR A 47 2.11 -5.17 3.74
CA THR A 47 3.53 -4.91 3.98
C THR A 47 3.99 -3.78 3.07
N VAL A 48 4.73 -2.82 3.61
CA VAL A 48 5.29 -1.70 2.86
C VAL A 48 6.81 -1.79 2.89
N THR A 49 7.43 -1.74 1.72
CA THR A 49 8.89 -1.88 1.56
C THR A 49 9.46 -0.66 0.84
N ARG A 50 10.60 -0.17 1.31
CA ARG A 50 11.41 0.86 0.65
C ARG A 50 12.88 0.63 0.95
N ASN A 51 13.74 0.74 -0.05
CA ASN A 51 15.21 0.60 0.11
C ASN A 51 15.65 -0.68 0.85
N GLY A 52 14.90 -1.77 0.70
CA GLY A 52 15.19 -3.05 1.38
C GLY A 52 14.66 -3.14 2.82
N GLU A 53 14.07 -2.07 3.36
CA GLU A 53 13.40 -2.08 4.67
C GLU A 53 11.90 -2.35 4.48
N SER A 54 11.36 -3.32 5.21
CA SER A 54 9.95 -3.70 5.16
C SER A 54 9.28 -3.52 6.52
N VAL A 55 8.08 -2.94 6.53
CA VAL A 55 7.28 -2.72 7.73
C VAL A 55 5.83 -3.15 7.49
N GLY A 56 5.11 -3.48 8.56
CA GLY A 56 3.67 -3.76 8.47
C GLY A 56 2.87 -2.50 8.11
N GLY A 57 1.89 -2.63 7.24
CA GLY A 57 1.01 -1.55 6.79
C GLY A 57 0.07 -1.01 7.87
N THR A 58 0.01 -1.64 9.05
CA THR A 58 -0.73 -1.19 10.24
C THR A 58 0.19 -0.55 11.30
N SER A 59 1.52 -0.52 11.08
CA SER A 59 2.47 0.10 12.01
C SER A 59 2.74 1.56 11.65
N ILE A 60 2.02 2.50 12.27
CA ILE A 60 2.22 3.95 12.05
C ILE A 60 3.69 4.34 12.25
N MET A 61 4.33 3.86 13.31
CA MET A 61 5.75 4.12 13.61
C MET A 61 6.68 3.57 12.52
N GLY A 62 6.45 2.32 12.07
CA GLY A 62 7.26 1.71 11.01
C GLY A 62 7.15 2.48 9.69
N LEU A 63 5.94 2.88 9.31
CA LEU A 63 5.70 3.67 8.10
C LEU A 63 6.42 5.03 8.14
N MET A 64 6.47 5.68 9.31
CA MET A 64 7.22 6.93 9.48
C MET A 64 8.75 6.70 9.39
N MET A 65 9.24 5.56 9.90
CA MET A 65 10.67 5.22 9.87
C MET A 65 11.18 4.88 8.47
N LEU A 66 10.32 4.41 7.56
CA LEU A 66 10.68 4.15 6.16
C LEU A 66 11.18 5.40 5.42
N SER A 67 11.01 6.61 5.96
CA SER A 67 11.53 7.86 5.40
C SER A 67 11.11 8.09 3.94
N ALA A 68 9.90 7.64 3.58
CA ALA A 68 9.37 7.72 2.23
C ALA A 68 8.87 9.14 1.92
N GLY A 69 9.77 9.98 1.40
CA GLY A 69 9.50 11.36 0.98
C GLY A 69 8.91 11.48 -0.42
N ILE A 70 8.53 12.70 -0.80
CA ILE A 70 8.04 13.02 -2.16
C ILE A 70 9.05 12.59 -3.24
N GLY A 71 8.54 12.05 -4.34
CA GLY A 71 9.35 11.59 -5.47
C GLY A 71 10.01 10.23 -5.25
N THR A 72 9.76 9.59 -4.11
CA THR A 72 10.18 8.21 -3.84
C THR A 72 9.07 7.23 -4.19
N THR A 73 9.41 5.95 -4.35
CA THR A 73 8.46 4.86 -4.57
C THR A 73 8.51 3.92 -3.37
N ILE A 74 7.34 3.44 -2.95
CA ILE A 74 7.20 2.33 -2.00
C ILE A 74 6.63 1.12 -2.72
N THR A 75 7.04 -0.08 -2.30
CA THR A 75 6.40 -1.32 -2.73
C THR A 75 5.41 -1.76 -1.66
N VAL A 76 4.14 -1.87 -2.01
CA VAL A 76 3.09 -2.37 -1.12
C VAL A 76 2.74 -3.78 -1.56
N ALA A 77 2.74 -4.70 -0.60
CA ALA A 77 2.26 -6.07 -0.77
C ALA A 77 1.00 -6.26 0.08
N ALA A 78 -0.04 -6.87 -0.49
CA ALA A 78 -1.30 -7.17 0.16
C ALA A 78 -1.60 -8.67 0.06
N LYS A 79 -1.98 -9.29 1.17
CA LYS A 79 -2.32 -10.72 1.24
C LYS A 79 -3.55 -10.92 2.11
N GLY A 80 -4.49 -11.75 1.68
CA GLY A 80 -5.71 -12.02 2.44
C GLY A 80 -6.94 -12.03 1.55
N ARG A 81 -8.11 -12.15 2.17
CA ARG A 81 -9.39 -12.26 1.45
C ARG A 81 -9.73 -10.96 0.72
N GLU A 82 -9.35 -9.83 1.32
CA GLU A 82 -9.64 -8.49 0.79
C GLU A 82 -8.38 -7.80 0.24
N ALA A 83 -7.33 -8.58 -0.11
CA ALA A 83 -6.06 -8.03 -0.58
C ALA A 83 -6.21 -7.06 -1.77
N GLN A 84 -7.09 -7.39 -2.72
CA GLN A 84 -7.34 -6.55 -3.89
C GLN A 84 -8.02 -5.23 -3.51
N ALA A 85 -9.08 -5.30 -2.70
CA ALA A 85 -9.80 -4.12 -2.21
C ALA A 85 -8.90 -3.22 -1.37
N ALA A 86 -8.08 -3.80 -0.48
CA ALA A 86 -7.09 -3.07 0.30
C ALA A 86 -6.06 -2.37 -0.60
N MET A 87 -5.52 -3.08 -1.59
CA MET A 87 -4.55 -2.52 -2.53
C MET A 87 -5.13 -1.35 -3.33
N ASP A 88 -6.36 -1.46 -3.82
CA ASP A 88 -7.02 -0.40 -4.58
C ASP A 88 -7.31 0.82 -3.69
N ALA A 89 -7.80 0.62 -2.46
CA ALA A 89 -8.02 1.71 -1.51
C ALA A 89 -6.73 2.45 -1.12
N ILE A 90 -5.63 1.72 -0.93
CA ILE A 90 -4.32 2.32 -0.67
C ILE A 90 -3.81 3.07 -1.91
N THR A 91 -3.95 2.49 -3.09
CA THR A 91 -3.57 3.15 -4.36
C THR A 91 -4.31 4.48 -4.51
N GLU A 92 -5.62 4.49 -4.27
CA GLU A 92 -6.44 5.71 -4.31
C GLU A 92 -6.03 6.72 -3.24
N LEU A 93 -5.75 6.28 -2.01
CA LEU A 93 -5.29 7.16 -0.94
C LEU A 93 -3.99 7.89 -1.31
N LEU A 94 -3.04 7.20 -1.94
CA LEU A 94 -1.79 7.80 -2.41
C LEU A 94 -2.02 8.73 -3.61
N ALA A 95 -2.88 8.35 -4.56
CA ALA A 95 -3.27 9.19 -5.69
C ALA A 95 -3.92 10.50 -5.23
N ASN A 96 -4.71 10.43 -4.16
CA ASN A 96 -5.33 11.58 -3.50
C ASN A 96 -4.38 12.33 -2.55
N LYS A 97 -3.07 12.06 -2.60
CA LYS A 97 -2.03 12.69 -1.76
C LYS A 97 -2.34 12.61 -0.26
N PHE A 98 -2.92 11.50 0.21
CA PHE A 98 -3.41 11.34 1.58
C PHE A 98 -4.41 12.43 2.00
N GLY A 99 -5.13 13.05 1.07
CA GLY A 99 -6.00 14.20 1.31
C GLY A 99 -5.23 15.41 1.89
N GLU A 100 -3.96 15.60 1.51
CA GLU A 100 -3.29 16.89 1.66
C GLU A 100 -3.94 17.88 0.69
N GLU A 101 -4.65 18.87 1.24
CA GLU A 101 -5.08 20.03 0.49
C GLU A 101 -3.83 20.73 -0.05
N ASP A 102 -3.81 21.08 -1.35
CA ASP A 102 -2.74 21.91 -1.88
C ASP A 102 -2.90 23.28 -1.21
N ALA A 103 -2.23 23.47 -0.08
CA ALA A 103 -1.97 24.79 0.45
C ALA A 103 -1.10 25.47 -0.61
N GLY A 104 -1.78 26.20 -1.50
CA GLY A 104 -1.20 27.09 -2.49
C GLY A 104 -0.42 28.23 -1.85
#